data_AF-A0A6P0VZI7-F1
#
_entry.id   AF-A0A6P0VZI7-F1
#
_cell.length_a   1.000
_cell.length_b   1.000
_cell.length_c   1.000
_cell.angle_alpha   90.00
_cell.angle_beta   90.00
_cell.angle_gamma   90.00
#
_symmetry.space_group_name_H-M   'P 1'
#
loop_
_entity.id
_entity.type
_entity.pdbx_description
1 polymer ?
#
loop_
_entity_poly.entity_id
_entity_poly.type
_entity_poly.pdbx_seq_one_letter_code
_entity_poly.pdbx_strand_id
1 'polypeptide(L)'
;MANIASVSQSQLTNRRKQLQRERQIRLFQTIWRSLVVGGMAGGLVWGITLPDWVIGQPEQIVIEGNELLSSQAIRSLLPLSYPEYLLQVEPQALAKSLKSQAPIAEAKVTRQLMPPGLTIQIKELKPVAIAQPSKPPQKIRNEKPPSERVFLDAEGNWMPESSLLL
;
A
#
# COMPACT_ATOMS: atom_id res chain seq x y z
N MET A 1 -31.94 -30.28 -71.09
CA MET A 1 -31.69 -31.44 -70.20
C MET A 1 -31.08 -30.92 -68.90
N ALA A 2 -31.84 -30.89 -67.81
CA ALA A 2 -31.35 -30.54 -66.49
C ALA A 2 -31.83 -31.63 -65.52
N ASN A 3 -30.89 -32.46 -65.06
CA ASN A 3 -31.14 -33.51 -64.09
C ASN A 3 -31.38 -32.84 -62.73
N ILE A 4 -32.65 -32.65 -62.36
CA ILE A 4 -33.07 -32.24 -61.02
C ILE A 4 -32.86 -33.45 -60.12
N ALA A 5 -31.65 -33.56 -59.56
CA ALA A 5 -31.32 -34.55 -58.55
C ALA A 5 -32.35 -34.43 -57.41
N SER A 6 -33.10 -35.50 -57.17
CA SER A 6 -34.12 -35.58 -56.15
C SER A 6 -33.48 -35.45 -54.76
N VAL A 7 -33.46 -34.22 -54.25
CA VAL A 7 -32.99 -33.93 -52.89
C VAL A 7 -33.92 -34.67 -51.92
N SER A 8 -33.40 -35.68 -51.22
CA SER A 8 -34.24 -36.49 -50.34
C SER A 8 -34.72 -35.63 -49.16
N GLN A 9 -35.99 -35.78 -48.77
CA GLN A 9 -36.55 -35.04 -47.63
C GLN A 9 -35.78 -35.28 -46.32
N SER A 10 -35.10 -36.43 -46.21
CA SER A 10 -34.19 -36.74 -45.09
C SER A 10 -32.94 -35.85 -45.08
N GLN A 11 -32.40 -35.43 -46.23
CA GLN A 11 -31.26 -34.50 -46.28
C GLN A 11 -31.62 -33.07 -45.82
N LEU A 12 -32.83 -32.60 -46.16
CA LEU A 12 -33.29 -31.27 -45.75
C LEU A 12 -33.61 -31.20 -44.24
N THR A 13 -34.21 -32.25 -43.69
CA THR A 13 -34.51 -32.34 -42.25
C THR A 13 -33.23 -32.49 -41.41
N ASN A 14 -32.25 -33.26 -41.88
CA ASN A 14 -30.94 -33.37 -41.24
C ASN A 14 -30.19 -32.04 -41.23
N ARG A 15 -30.20 -31.26 -42.33
CA ARG A 15 -29.61 -29.91 -42.35
C ARG A 15 -30.26 -28.96 -41.35
N ARG A 16 -31.59 -28.96 -41.22
CA ARG A 16 -32.29 -28.11 -40.24
C ARG A 16 -31.90 -28.45 -38.80
N LYS A 17 -31.83 -29.74 -38.47
CA LYS A 17 -31.37 -30.19 -37.14
C LYS A 17 -29.91 -29.81 -36.88
N GLN A 18 -29.05 -29.87 -37.89
CA GLN A 18 -27.64 -29.49 -37.78
C GLN A 18 -27.49 -27.99 -37.51
N LEU A 19 -28.20 -27.13 -38.25
CA LEU A 19 -28.21 -25.68 -38.01
C LEU A 19 -28.80 -25.31 -36.64
N GLN A 20 -29.80 -26.03 -36.16
CA GLN A 20 -30.34 -25.84 -34.79
C GLN A 20 -29.31 -26.20 -33.72
N ARG A 21 -28.60 -27.34 -33.87
CA ARG A 21 -27.51 -27.74 -32.95
C ARG A 21 -26.37 -26.73 -32.95
N GLU A 22 -25.97 -26.23 -34.11
CA GLU A 22 -24.94 -25.18 -34.18
C GLU A 22 -25.34 -23.91 -33.44
N ARG A 23 -26.61 -23.47 -33.58
CA ARG A 23 -27.12 -22.31 -32.83
C ARG A 23 -27.09 -22.57 -31.33
N GLN A 24 -27.54 -23.75 -30.88
CA GLN A 24 -27.51 -24.12 -29.46
C GLN A 24 -26.09 -24.16 -28.89
N ILE A 25 -25.13 -24.73 -29.63
CA ILE A 25 -23.72 -24.78 -29.20
C ILE A 25 -23.14 -23.37 -29.09
N ARG A 26 -23.38 -22.49 -30.07
CA ARG A 26 -22.91 -21.09 -30.01
C ARG A 26 -23.53 -20.33 -28.83
N LEU A 27 -24.80 -20.57 -28.54
CA LEU A 27 -25.50 -19.94 -27.42
C LEU A 27 -24.94 -20.44 -26.09
N PHE A 28 -24.72 -21.74 -25.94
CA PHE A 28 -24.08 -22.34 -24.76
C PHE A 28 -22.66 -21.80 -24.56
N GLN A 29 -21.86 -21.72 -25.63
CA GLN A 29 -20.52 -21.12 -25.59
C GLN A 29 -20.56 -19.66 -25.12
N THR A 30 -21.54 -18.88 -25.60
CA THR A 30 -21.69 -17.47 -25.22
C THR A 30 -22.07 -17.34 -23.74
N ILE A 31 -23.05 -18.12 -23.28
CA ILE A 31 -23.47 -18.13 -21.87
C ILE A 31 -22.32 -18.55 -20.96
N TRP A 32 -21.64 -19.65 -21.29
CA TRP A 32 -20.53 -20.14 -20.50
C TRP A 32 -19.39 -19.12 -20.42
N ARG A 33 -19.04 -18.50 -21.54
CA ARG A 33 -18.02 -17.45 -21.57
C ARG A 33 -18.40 -16.26 -20.69
N SER A 34 -19.65 -15.80 -20.77
CA SER A 34 -20.13 -14.70 -19.93
C SER A 34 -20.15 -15.07 -18.45
N LEU A 35 -20.51 -16.31 -18.10
CA LEU A 35 -20.46 -16.79 -16.71
C LEU A 35 -19.03 -16.83 -16.17
N VAL A 36 -18.07 -17.33 -16.96
CA VAL A 36 -16.66 -17.36 -16.54
C VAL A 36 -16.13 -15.95 -16.34
N VAL A 37 -16.34 -15.05 -17.30
CA VAL A 37 -15.87 -13.66 -17.21
C VAL A 37 -16.56 -12.91 -16.07
N GLY A 38 -17.88 -13.07 -15.94
CA GLY A 38 -18.66 -12.45 -14.86
C GLY A 38 -18.29 -12.98 -13.49
N GLY A 39 -18.05 -14.29 -13.36
CA GLY A 39 -17.58 -14.92 -12.12
C GLY A 39 -16.19 -14.44 -11.73
N MET A 40 -15.26 -14.32 -12.69
CA MET A 40 -13.92 -13.76 -12.43
C MET A 40 -14.01 -12.29 -11.98
N ALA A 41 -14.75 -11.45 -12.71
CA ALA A 41 -14.91 -10.05 -12.36
C ALA A 41 -15.58 -9.87 -11.00
N GLY A 42 -16.68 -10.59 -10.75
CA GLY A 42 -17.39 -10.57 -9.47
C GLY A 42 -16.54 -11.09 -8.33
N GLY A 43 -15.78 -12.17 -8.54
CA GLY A 43 -14.86 -12.72 -7.54
C GLY A 43 -13.74 -11.75 -7.16
N LEU A 44 -13.18 -11.01 -8.13
CA LEU A 44 -12.18 -9.97 -7.86
C LEU A 44 -12.77 -8.82 -7.04
N VAL A 45 -13.95 -8.31 -7.42
CA VAL A 45 -14.65 -7.25 -6.67
C VAL A 45 -14.98 -7.70 -5.26
N TRP A 46 -15.47 -8.94 -5.11
CA TRP A 46 -15.74 -9.54 -3.80
C TRP A 46 -14.46 -9.65 -2.96
N GLY A 47 -13.37 -10.14 -3.54
CA GLY A 47 -12.09 -10.29 -2.84
C GLY A 47 -11.51 -8.96 -2.31
N ILE A 48 -11.61 -7.88 -3.10
CA ILE A 48 -11.12 -6.55 -2.70
C ILE A 48 -12.03 -5.91 -1.63
N THR A 49 -13.30 -6.29 -1.55
CA THR A 49 -14.27 -5.74 -0.58
C THR A 49 -14.33 -6.54 0.73
N LEU A 50 -13.57 -7.62 0.87
CA LEU A 50 -13.49 -8.39 2.11
C LEU A 50 -12.99 -7.53 3.28
N PRO A 51 -13.50 -7.73 4.50
CA PRO A 51 -13.11 -6.97 5.68
C PRO A 51 -11.71 -7.33 6.21
N ASP A 52 -11.03 -8.32 5.63
CA ASP A 52 -9.72 -8.78 6.06
C ASP A 52 -8.57 -7.79 5.74
N TRP A 53 -8.85 -6.68 5.03
CA TRP A 53 -7.88 -5.64 4.68
C TRP A 53 -7.68 -4.59 5.79
N VAL A 54 -7.77 -4.97 7.06
CA VAL A 54 -7.74 -4.04 8.20
C VAL A 54 -6.51 -4.27 9.08
N ILE A 55 -5.84 -3.18 9.44
CA ILE A 55 -4.83 -3.15 10.49
C ILE A 55 -5.56 -2.83 11.80
N GLY A 56 -5.67 -3.83 12.67
CA GLY A 56 -6.35 -3.70 13.97
C GLY A 56 -5.42 -3.31 15.11
N GLN A 57 -4.11 -3.57 14.99
CA GLN A 57 -3.17 -3.43 16.09
C GLN A 57 -1.82 -2.85 15.63
N PRO A 58 -1.14 -2.02 16.46
CA PRO A 58 0.22 -1.53 16.17
C PRO A 58 1.24 -2.65 15.93
N GLU A 59 1.06 -3.82 16.53
CA GLU A 59 1.96 -4.98 16.43
C GLU A 59 2.02 -5.55 15.01
N GLN A 60 1.01 -5.29 14.17
CA GLN A 60 0.99 -5.66 12.75
C GLN A 60 1.92 -4.76 11.90
N ILE A 61 2.56 -3.77 12.51
CA ILE A 61 3.58 -2.93 11.89
C ILE A 61 4.95 -3.46 12.29
N VAL A 62 5.64 -4.07 11.33
CA VAL A 62 7.01 -4.54 11.47
C VAL A 62 7.97 -3.39 11.18
N ILE A 63 8.92 -3.18 12.08
CA ILE A 63 9.94 -2.12 11.96
C ILE A 63 11.30 -2.78 11.87
N GLU A 64 12.09 -2.35 10.88
CA GLU A 64 13.42 -2.87 10.58
C GLU A 64 14.42 -1.72 10.44
N GLY A 65 15.65 -1.96 10.85
CA GLY A 65 16.76 -1.01 10.69
C GLY A 65 16.83 0.11 11.73
N ASN A 66 15.99 0.03 12.78
CA ASN A 66 16.08 0.94 13.92
C ASN A 66 17.24 0.54 14.86
N GLU A 67 18.02 1.52 15.31
CA GLU A 67 19.18 1.30 16.19
C GLU A 67 19.08 2.15 17.47
N LEU A 68 18.83 3.46 17.30
CA LEU A 68 18.66 4.44 18.38
C LEU A 68 17.20 4.56 18.79
N LEU A 69 16.27 4.57 17.83
CA LEU A 69 14.84 4.70 18.11
C LEU A 69 14.25 3.33 18.44
N SER A 70 13.45 3.25 19.50
CA SER A 70 12.71 2.03 19.78
C SER A 70 11.60 1.81 18.74
N SER A 71 11.29 0.55 18.42
CA SER A 71 10.18 0.25 17.50
C SER A 71 8.85 0.82 18.01
N GLN A 72 8.67 0.92 19.33
CA GLN A 72 7.47 1.50 19.93
C GLN A 72 7.41 3.03 19.74
N ALA A 73 8.55 3.72 19.87
CA ALA A 73 8.65 5.15 19.60
C ALA A 73 8.27 5.45 18.14
N ILE A 74 8.83 4.69 17.20
CA ILE A 74 8.49 4.81 15.78
C ILE A 74 6.99 4.54 15.55
N ARG A 75 6.41 3.49 16.15
CA ARG A 75 4.96 3.21 16.10
C ARG A 75 4.11 4.39 16.56
N SER A 76 4.53 5.07 17.63
CA SER A 76 3.80 6.22 18.18
C SER A 76 3.84 7.48 17.30
N LEU A 77 4.81 7.57 16.39
CA LEU A 77 4.93 8.67 15.43
C LEU A 77 4.06 8.47 14.17
N LEU A 78 3.52 7.27 13.94
CA LEU A 78 2.64 7.03 12.81
C LEU A 78 1.28 7.68 13.07
N PRO A 79 0.77 8.51 12.14
CA PRO A 79 -0.55 9.13 12.24
C PRO A 79 -1.67 8.14 11.87
N LEU A 80 -1.69 6.98 12.52
CA LEU A 80 -2.66 5.91 12.27
C LEU A 80 -3.62 5.77 13.45
N SER A 81 -4.89 5.53 13.15
CA SER A 81 -5.93 5.30 14.17
C SER A 81 -6.53 3.91 13.98
N TYR A 82 -6.36 3.06 14.97
CA TYR A 82 -6.80 1.66 14.87
C TYR A 82 -8.27 1.50 15.25
N PRO A 83 -9.04 0.65 14.53
CA PRO A 83 -8.66 -0.09 13.32
C PRO A 83 -8.66 0.78 12.04
N GLU A 84 -7.74 0.52 11.11
CA GLU A 84 -7.61 1.27 9.84
C GLU A 84 -7.57 0.36 8.61
N TYR A 85 -8.19 0.78 7.49
CA TYR A 85 -8.16 0.04 6.24
C TYR A 85 -6.82 0.16 5.52
N LEU A 86 -6.12 -0.96 5.31
CA LEU A 86 -4.79 -1.03 4.69
C LEU A 86 -4.76 -0.41 3.28
N LEU A 87 -5.86 -0.49 2.53
CA LEU A 87 -5.97 0.10 1.19
C LEU A 87 -6.04 1.64 1.21
N GLN A 88 -6.51 2.23 2.31
CA GLN A 88 -6.59 3.69 2.49
C GLN A 88 -5.27 4.27 2.99
N VAL A 89 -4.50 3.50 3.76
CA VAL A 89 -3.19 3.91 4.27
C VAL A 89 -2.27 4.29 3.12
N GLU A 90 -1.70 5.51 3.12
CA GLU A 90 -0.75 5.98 2.09
C GLU A 90 0.71 5.81 2.56
N PRO A 91 1.48 4.82 2.04
CA PRO A 91 2.82 4.52 2.53
C PRO A 91 3.81 5.67 2.34
N GLN A 92 3.66 6.41 1.24
CA GLN A 92 4.53 7.54 0.93
C GLN A 92 4.31 8.71 1.89
N ALA A 93 3.06 8.96 2.28
CA ALA A 93 2.72 9.97 3.28
C ALA A 93 3.30 9.59 4.66
N LEU A 94 3.15 8.32 5.06
CA LEU A 94 3.75 7.81 6.30
C LEU A 94 5.27 7.94 6.32
N ALA A 95 5.95 7.56 5.23
CA ALA A 95 7.40 7.69 5.11
C ALA A 95 7.87 9.15 5.26
N LYS A 96 7.16 10.10 4.63
CA LYS A 96 7.44 11.53 4.76
C LYS A 96 7.20 12.03 6.18
N SER A 97 6.09 11.61 6.79
CA SER A 97 5.75 11.97 8.18
C SER A 97 6.85 11.54 9.15
N LEU A 98 7.33 10.29 9.04
CA LEU A 98 8.41 9.77 9.87
C LEU A 98 9.70 10.58 9.74
N LYS A 99 10.13 10.90 8.51
CA LYS A 99 11.32 11.74 8.27
C LYS A 99 11.20 13.17 8.84
N SER A 100 9.98 13.70 8.92
CA SER A 100 9.76 15.07 9.43
C SER A 100 9.73 15.17 10.95
N GLN A 101 9.45 14.06 11.65
CA GLN A 101 9.21 14.06 13.10
C GLN A 101 10.35 13.45 13.90
N ALA A 102 11.15 12.57 13.29
CA ALA A 102 12.24 11.84 13.95
C ALA A 102 13.56 11.97 13.16
N PRO A 103 14.71 11.70 13.80
CA PRO A 103 16.03 11.80 13.16
C PRO A 103 16.26 10.62 12.20
N ILE A 104 15.50 10.60 11.11
CA ILE A 104 15.46 9.52 10.13
C ILE A 104 15.93 10.04 8.77
N ALA A 105 17.05 9.52 8.27
CA ALA A 105 17.59 9.85 6.96
C ALA A 105 16.71 9.26 5.84
N GLU A 106 16.37 7.99 6.01
CA GLU A 106 15.59 7.24 5.04
C GLU A 106 14.49 6.42 5.70
N ALA A 107 13.32 6.43 5.09
CA ALA A 107 12.16 5.68 5.54
C ALA A 107 11.49 5.10 4.29
N LYS A 108 11.24 3.81 4.30
CA LYS A 108 10.49 3.09 3.27
C LYS A 108 9.38 2.32 3.94
N VAL A 109 8.16 2.63 3.55
CA VAL A 109 6.95 1.96 4.05
C VAL A 109 6.39 1.10 2.93
N THR A 110 6.15 -0.17 3.20
CA THR A 110 5.53 -1.11 2.25
C THR A 110 4.29 -1.74 2.87
N ARG A 111 3.23 -1.84 2.07
CA ARG A 111 2.00 -2.54 2.48
C ARG A 111 2.22 -4.05 2.36
N GLN A 112 1.91 -4.78 3.41
CA GLN A 112 1.85 -6.23 3.40
C GLN A 112 0.38 -6.65 3.39
N LEU A 113 -0.04 -7.28 2.29
CA LEU A 113 -1.43 -7.68 2.10
C LEU A 113 -1.81 -8.91 2.94
N MET A 114 -0.88 -9.85 3.14
CA MET A 114 -1.13 -11.11 3.85
C MET A 114 0.08 -11.54 4.71
N PRO A 115 -0.08 -11.70 6.04
CA PRO A 115 -1.18 -11.14 6.83
C PRO A 115 -1.24 -9.60 6.69
N PRO A 116 -2.42 -8.97 6.89
CA PRO A 116 -2.57 -7.52 6.72
C PRO A 116 -1.69 -6.76 7.70
N GLY A 117 -0.85 -5.87 7.18
CA GLY A 117 0.10 -5.09 7.99
C GLY A 117 0.96 -4.15 7.17
N LEU A 118 1.94 -3.54 7.84
CA LEU A 118 2.93 -2.65 7.23
C LEU A 118 4.34 -3.10 7.61
N THR A 119 5.26 -2.97 6.67
CA THR A 119 6.70 -3.09 6.95
C THR A 119 7.34 -1.72 6.76
N ILE A 120 8.08 -1.27 7.77
CA ILE A 120 8.75 0.02 7.78
C ILE A 120 10.23 -0.23 7.92
N GLN A 121 10.97 0.12 6.87
CA GLN A 121 12.43 0.05 6.85
C GLN A 121 12.98 1.45 7.07
N ILE A 122 13.83 1.59 8.09
CA ILE A 122 14.33 2.88 8.55
C ILE A 122 15.85 2.89 8.49
N LYS A 123 16.39 4.05 8.13
CA LYS A 123 17.79 4.40 8.28
C LYS A 123 17.87 5.68 9.09
N GLU A 124 18.40 5.58 10.31
CA GLU A 124 18.49 6.68 11.25
C GLU A 124 19.71 7.59 10.98
N LEU A 125 19.60 8.84 11.41
CA LEU A 125 20.71 9.80 11.41
C LEU A 125 21.59 9.55 12.63
N LYS A 126 22.91 9.44 12.41
CA LYS A 126 23.88 9.24 13.50
C LYS A 126 24.54 10.58 13.85
N PRO A 127 24.33 11.11 15.07
CA PRO A 127 24.97 12.36 15.47
C PRO A 127 26.48 12.13 15.63
N VAL A 128 27.27 13.01 15.02
CA VAL A 128 28.74 13.00 15.12
C VAL A 128 29.29 14.28 15.75
N ALA A 129 28.51 15.36 15.75
CA ALA A 129 28.90 16.65 16.31
C ALA A 129 27.72 17.36 16.98
N ILE A 130 28.05 18.32 17.85
CA ILE A 130 27.09 19.19 18.54
C ILE A 130 27.46 20.64 18.24
N ALA A 131 26.52 21.38 17.65
CA ALA A 131 26.61 22.83 17.51
C ALA A 131 26.10 23.50 18.79
N GLN A 132 26.98 24.27 19.43
CA GLN A 132 26.65 25.09 20.59
C GLN A 132 26.75 26.57 20.19
N PRO A 133 25.71 27.39 20.45
CA PRO A 133 25.80 28.82 20.17
C PRO A 133 26.91 29.45 21.04
N SER A 134 27.84 30.15 20.39
CA SER A 134 29.02 30.75 21.04
C SER A 134 28.72 31.99 21.88
N LYS A 135 27.48 32.51 21.85
CA LYS A 135 27.04 33.65 22.65
C LYS A 135 25.82 33.28 23.49
N PRO A 136 25.79 33.60 24.80
CA PRO A 136 24.57 33.47 25.58
C PRO A 136 23.48 34.34 24.94
N PRO A 137 22.22 33.85 24.88
CA PRO A 137 21.14 34.58 24.26
C PRO A 137 20.99 35.95 24.93
N GLN A 138 21.23 37.03 24.18
CA GLN A 138 20.90 38.37 24.64
C GLN A 138 19.40 38.40 24.87
N LYS A 139 19.01 38.67 26.13
CA LYS A 139 17.63 38.73 26.61
C LYS A 139 16.92 39.93 25.95
N ILE A 140 16.54 39.82 24.68
CA ILE A 140 15.60 40.77 24.08
C ILE A 140 14.24 40.45 24.70
N ARG A 141 13.68 41.45 25.37
CA ARG A 141 12.44 41.39 26.15
C ARG A 141 11.31 40.79 25.29
N ASN A 142 10.85 39.60 25.70
CA ASN A 142 9.67 38.86 25.23
C ASN A 142 9.85 37.73 24.18
N GLU A 143 11.06 37.31 23.82
CA GLU A 143 11.24 36.14 22.93
C GLU A 143 12.01 35.00 23.61
N LYS A 144 11.52 33.77 23.43
CA LYS A 144 12.12 32.55 23.99
C LYS A 144 13.52 32.36 23.38
N PRO A 145 14.60 32.24 24.18
CA PRO A 145 15.94 32.20 23.64
C PRO A 145 16.16 30.95 22.75
N PRO A 146 16.73 31.07 21.54
CA PRO A 146 17.12 29.93 20.72
C PRO A 146 18.40 29.35 21.33
N SER A 147 18.22 28.48 22.32
CA SER A 147 19.29 27.89 23.13
C SER A 147 19.21 26.37 23.13
N GLU A 148 18.65 25.81 22.05
CA GLU A 148 18.60 24.37 21.85
C GLU A 148 19.90 23.94 21.17
N ARG A 149 20.63 23.00 21.77
CA ARG A 149 21.81 22.42 21.14
C ARG A 149 21.32 21.68 19.90
N VAL A 150 22.03 21.83 18.79
CA VAL A 150 21.69 21.15 17.55
C VAL A 150 22.76 20.13 17.25
N PHE A 151 22.38 18.90 16.96
CA PHE A 151 23.31 17.86 16.54
C PHE A 151 23.49 17.90 15.02
N LEU A 152 24.65 17.46 14.55
CA LEU A 152 24.92 17.26 13.14
C LEU A 152 25.32 15.81 12.87
N ASP A 153 24.89 15.29 11.73
CA ASP A 153 25.37 14.02 11.18
C ASP A 153 26.69 14.20 10.40
N ALA A 154 27.22 13.10 9.84
CA ALA A 154 28.46 13.11 9.08
C ALA A 154 28.32 13.81 7.71
N GLU A 155 27.11 13.87 7.18
CA GLU A 155 26.73 14.51 5.92
C GLU A 155 26.46 16.01 6.05
N GLY A 156 26.41 16.54 7.28
CA GLY A 156 26.17 17.95 7.59
C GLY A 156 24.69 18.34 7.72
N ASN A 157 23.78 17.38 7.86
CA ASN A 157 22.37 17.62 8.17
C ASN A 157 22.19 17.96 9.65
N TRP A 158 21.32 18.93 9.91
CA TRP A 158 20.99 19.38 11.26
C TRP A 158 19.87 18.52 11.85
N MET A 159 20.02 18.08 13.10
CA MET A 159 18.97 17.39 13.86
C MET A 159 18.81 18.05 15.26
N PRO A 160 17.58 18.36 15.71
CA PRO A 160 17.36 18.98 17.01
C PRO A 160 17.60 17.97 18.15
N GLU A 161 18.08 18.44 19.31
CA GLU A 161 18.32 17.59 20.50
C GLU A 161 17.05 16.87 20.98
N SER A 162 15.89 17.51 20.86
CA SER A 162 14.59 16.90 21.18
C SER A 162 14.26 15.65 20.37
N SER A 163 14.88 15.44 19.21
CA SER A 163 14.61 14.28 18.35
C SER A 163 15.37 13.00 18.76
N LEU A 164 16.38 13.10 19.62
CA LEU A 164 17.14 11.96 20.16
C LEU A 164 16.54 11.33 21.43
N LEU A 165 15.50 11.93 22.00
CA LEU A 165 14.90 11.51 23.28
C LEU A 165 13.58 10.72 23.11
N LEU A 166 13.27 10.26 21.89
CA LEU A 166 12.07 9.51 21.52
C LEU A 166 12.26 7.99 21.63
#